data_AF-A0A7S2VQ70-F1
#
_entry.id   AF-A0A7S2VQ70-F1
#
_cell.length_a   1.000
_cell.length_b   1.000
_cell.length_c   1.000
_cell.angle_alpha   90.00
_cell.angle_beta   90.00
_cell.angle_gamma   90.00
#
_symmetry.space_group_name_H-M   'P 1'
#
loop_
_entity.id
_entity.type
_entity.pdbx_description
1 polymer ?
#
loop_
_entity_poly.entity_id
_entity_poly.type
_entity_poly.pdbx_seq_one_letter_code
_entity_poly.pdbx_strand_id
1 'polypeptide(L)'
;RKRLAEQSQAAGLGEADIGIKELRAACEACPWLRVQDVEGADWAAMLTGRTAAFVDVYSPRDLYPEELWTKAAEYFERFGEGEMVLPGGRYSCAQVLVQRELSFLSGRSLGQICHIVQLAISQKKILGYLNGTVVPYVHSGSKVKERNAESQQPCASSSRGKTAVADWDTMTSCLQALIDSMAPGQQCLPLSNIKRMFRAQFQVELSETALGYAKLSELLQDPRLRGMCEVKLRGHGYVILPIKQDARRSSADSAAKSAAPASAASAA
;
A
#
# COMPACT_ATOMS: atom_id res chain seq x y z
N ARG A 1 3.26 21.51 11.32
CA ARG A 1 4.30 22.04 10.40
C ARG A 1 3.80 22.28 8.98
N LYS A 2 3.60 21.26 8.13
CA LYS A 2 3.26 21.45 6.69
C LYS A 2 2.10 22.42 6.45
N ARG A 3 0.99 22.27 7.19
CA ARG A 3 -0.18 23.15 7.05
C ARG A 3 0.05 24.59 7.52
N LEU A 4 0.90 24.79 8.53
CA LEU A 4 1.26 26.13 8.98
C LEU A 4 2.14 26.84 7.92
N ALA A 5 3.04 26.11 7.27
CA ALA A 5 3.82 26.62 6.15
C ALA A 5 2.93 26.99 4.94
N GLU A 6 1.96 26.12 4.58
CA GLU A 6 0.97 26.42 3.53
C GLU A 6 0.12 27.66 3.86
N GLN A 7 -0.30 27.82 5.12
CA GLN A 7 -1.04 29.01 5.57
C GLN A 7 -0.18 30.28 5.55
N SER A 8 1.09 30.19 5.96
CA SER A 8 2.05 31.29 5.87
C SER A 8 2.19 31.78 4.43
N GLN A 9 2.34 30.85 3.49
CA GLN A 9 2.42 31.17 2.07
C GLN A 9 1.11 31.78 1.55
N ALA A 10 -0.05 31.23 1.91
CA ALA A 10 -1.35 31.77 1.53
C ALA A 10 -1.62 33.16 2.11
N ALA A 11 -1.05 33.46 3.28
CA ALA A 11 -1.12 34.78 3.92
C ALA A 11 -0.08 35.79 3.40
N GLY A 12 0.75 35.41 2.42
CA GLY A 12 1.78 36.27 1.84
C GLY A 12 3.02 36.46 2.73
N LEU A 13 3.18 35.66 3.78
CA LEU A 13 4.29 35.75 4.74
C LEU A 13 5.56 35.00 4.27
N GLY A 14 5.52 34.39 3.08
CA GLY A 14 6.63 33.61 2.52
C GLY A 14 6.72 32.17 3.04
N GLU A 15 7.76 31.48 2.60
CA GLU A 15 8.05 30.10 2.99
C GLU A 15 8.57 30.07 4.44
N ALA A 16 7.77 29.49 5.35
CA ALA A 16 8.11 29.36 6.75
C ALA A 16 8.67 27.96 7.04
N ASP A 17 9.97 27.86 7.28
CA ASP A 17 10.56 26.65 7.86
C ASP A 17 10.31 26.63 9.37
N ILE A 18 9.29 25.88 9.78
CA ILE A 18 8.86 25.81 11.18
C ILE A 18 9.51 24.59 11.82
N GLY A 19 10.54 24.81 12.63
CA GLY A 19 11.20 23.75 13.37
C GLY A 19 10.28 23.07 14.40
N ILE A 20 10.47 21.76 14.59
CA ILE A 20 9.54 20.94 15.37
C ILE A 20 9.64 21.19 16.88
N LYS A 21 10.82 21.59 17.36
CA LYS A 21 11.07 21.89 18.77
C LYS A 21 10.48 23.25 19.14
N GLU A 22 10.66 24.23 18.28
CA GLU A 22 10.12 25.58 18.39
C GLU A 22 8.60 25.54 18.38
N LEU A 23 8.01 24.75 17.48
CA LEU A 23 6.57 24.55 17.42
C LEU A 23 6.03 23.88 18.70
N ARG A 24 6.74 22.88 19.23
CA ARG A 24 6.36 22.24 20.50
C ARG A 24 6.39 23.24 21.65
N ALA A 25 7.48 23.99 21.79
CA ALA A 25 7.62 25.01 22.83
C ALA A 25 6.53 26.09 22.74
N ALA A 26 6.18 26.53 21.53
CA ALA A 26 5.07 27.46 21.32
C ALA A 26 3.71 26.87 21.74
N CYS A 27 3.48 25.58 21.48
CA CYS A 27 2.27 24.90 21.94
C CYS A 27 2.26 24.69 23.46
N GLU A 28 3.38 24.36 24.08
CA GLU A 28 3.51 24.19 25.55
C GLU A 28 3.32 25.51 26.30
N ALA A 29 3.74 26.63 25.70
CA ALA A 29 3.52 27.96 26.25
C ALA A 29 2.07 28.47 26.11
N CYS A 30 1.21 27.79 25.33
CA CYS A 30 -0.16 28.21 25.09
C CYS A 30 -1.12 27.63 26.15
N PRO A 31 -1.80 28.45 26.98
CA PRO A 31 -2.68 27.97 28.05
C PRO A 31 -3.90 27.16 27.56
N TRP A 32 -4.27 27.33 26.29
CA TRP A 32 -5.41 26.64 25.67
C TRP A 32 -5.03 25.31 25.05
N LEU A 33 -3.74 24.95 25.04
CA LEU A 33 -3.24 23.72 24.46
C LEU A 33 -2.65 22.82 25.53
N ARG A 34 -2.89 21.52 25.39
CA ARG A 34 -2.22 20.45 26.11
C ARG A 34 -1.38 19.68 25.13
N VAL A 35 -0.06 19.72 25.30
CA VAL A 35 0.88 18.91 24.52
C VAL A 35 1.04 17.55 25.19
N GLN A 36 0.97 16.49 24.40
CA GLN A 36 1.15 15.11 24.84
C GLN A 36 1.90 14.30 23.79
N ASP A 37 2.74 13.37 24.23
CA ASP A 37 3.35 12.39 23.34
C ASP A 37 2.29 11.36 22.90
N VAL A 38 2.36 10.94 21.65
CA VAL A 38 1.38 10.01 21.05
C VAL A 38 2.10 8.95 20.26
N GLU A 39 1.57 7.73 20.27
CA GLU A 39 2.13 6.63 19.49
C GLU A 39 1.98 6.91 17.98
N GLY A 40 3.07 6.73 17.22
CA GLY A 40 3.07 6.90 15.77
C GLY A 40 3.20 8.34 15.25
N ALA A 41 3.45 9.33 16.13
CA ALA A 41 3.82 10.69 15.74
C ALA A 41 4.80 11.31 16.74
N ASP A 42 5.32 12.50 16.44
CA ASP A 42 6.26 13.20 17.33
C ASP A 42 5.60 13.66 18.63
N TRP A 43 4.40 14.26 18.53
CA TRP A 43 3.55 14.73 19.64
C TRP A 43 2.21 15.25 19.10
N ALA A 44 1.23 15.45 19.96
CA ALA A 44 -0.06 16.07 19.64
C ALA A 44 -0.35 17.25 20.59
N ALA A 45 -0.96 18.32 20.06
CA ALA A 45 -1.51 19.42 20.86
C ALA A 45 -3.03 19.41 20.80
N MET A 46 -3.67 19.34 21.96
CA MET A 46 -5.12 19.25 22.14
C MET A 46 -5.67 20.51 22.78
N LEU A 47 -6.85 20.96 22.38
CA LEU A 47 -7.51 22.09 23.03
C LEU A 47 -8.00 21.71 24.43
N THR A 48 -7.67 22.51 25.43
CA THR A 48 -8.15 22.31 26.80
C THR A 48 -9.67 22.56 26.88
N GLY A 49 -10.38 21.74 27.66
CA GLY A 49 -11.82 21.88 27.86
C GLY A 49 -12.71 21.49 26.67
N ARG A 50 -12.15 20.93 25.59
CA ARG A 50 -12.93 20.40 24.46
C ARG A 50 -12.79 18.89 24.35
N THR A 51 -13.92 18.21 24.10
CA THR A 51 -13.91 16.80 23.75
C THR A 51 -13.16 16.61 22.43
N ALA A 52 -12.27 15.62 22.39
CA ALA A 52 -11.55 15.28 21.18
C ALA A 52 -12.53 14.88 20.07
N ALA A 53 -12.54 15.62 18.96
CA ALA A 53 -13.34 15.32 17.77
C ALA A 53 -12.46 14.80 16.61
N PHE A 54 -11.32 14.20 16.96
CA PHE A 54 -10.39 13.70 15.96
C PHE A 54 -10.97 12.49 15.24
N VAL A 55 -10.92 12.51 13.92
CA VAL A 55 -11.29 11.37 13.08
C VAL A 55 -9.98 10.76 12.58
N ASP A 56 -9.72 9.52 13.00
CA ASP A 56 -8.64 8.75 12.40
C ASP A 56 -9.02 8.40 10.96
N VAL A 57 -8.37 9.08 10.02
CA VAL A 57 -8.60 8.91 8.59
C VAL A 57 -8.12 7.55 8.10
N TYR A 58 -7.18 6.89 8.78
CA TYR A 58 -6.68 5.58 8.38
C TYR A 58 -7.48 4.42 8.99
N SER A 59 -8.44 4.72 9.86
CA SER A 59 -9.32 3.69 10.41
C SER A 59 -10.00 2.93 9.27
N PRO A 60 -9.98 1.58 9.28
CA PRO A 60 -10.72 0.80 8.30
C PRO A 60 -12.22 0.73 8.64
N ARG A 61 -12.64 1.25 9.79
CA ARG A 61 -13.99 1.08 10.30
C ARG A 61 -14.95 2.03 9.59
N ASP A 62 -15.87 1.46 8.82
CA ASP A 62 -16.98 2.21 8.24
C ASP A 62 -18.03 2.52 9.31
N LEU A 63 -18.27 3.81 9.53
CA LEU A 63 -19.25 4.36 10.49
C LEU A 63 -20.37 5.12 9.76
N TYR A 64 -20.41 5.05 8.43
CA TYR A 64 -21.30 5.85 7.61
C TYR A 64 -22.48 4.99 7.11
N PRO A 65 -23.68 5.57 6.99
CA PRO A 65 -24.85 4.83 6.53
C PRO A 65 -24.69 4.37 5.09
N GLU A 66 -25.28 3.22 4.75
CA GLU A 66 -25.23 2.67 3.40
C GLU A 66 -25.77 3.63 2.33
N GLU A 67 -26.83 4.38 2.66
CA GLU A 67 -27.41 5.39 1.78
C GLU A 67 -26.40 6.46 1.32
N LEU A 68 -25.43 6.82 2.16
CA LEU A 68 -24.35 7.74 1.78
C LEU A 68 -23.52 7.15 0.65
N TRP A 69 -23.21 5.87 0.72
CA TRP A 69 -22.39 5.18 -0.28
C TRP A 69 -23.14 4.98 -1.59
N THR A 70 -24.43 4.65 -1.54
CA THR A 70 -25.29 4.58 -2.72
C THR A 70 -25.33 5.93 -3.44
N LYS A 71 -25.64 7.01 -2.72
CA LYS A 71 -25.69 8.37 -3.30
C LYS A 71 -24.33 8.84 -3.81
N ALA A 72 -23.24 8.48 -3.12
CA ALA A 72 -21.90 8.78 -3.59
C ALA A 72 -21.58 8.05 -4.89
N ALA A 73 -21.85 6.73 -4.97
CA ALA A 73 -21.63 5.95 -6.18
C ALA A 73 -22.41 6.54 -7.37
N GLU A 74 -23.72 6.78 -7.19
CA GLU A 74 -24.55 7.41 -8.21
C GLU A 74 -24.02 8.78 -8.64
N TYR A 75 -23.50 9.58 -7.70
CA TYR A 75 -22.94 10.89 -8.03
C TYR A 75 -21.68 10.77 -8.89
N PHE A 76 -20.73 9.92 -8.50
CA PHE A 76 -19.44 9.81 -9.17
C PHE A 76 -19.52 9.07 -10.51
N GLU A 77 -20.43 8.12 -10.66
CA GLU A 77 -20.64 7.36 -11.90
C GLU A 77 -21.26 8.18 -13.03
N ARG A 78 -21.90 9.32 -12.72
CA ARG A 78 -22.48 10.22 -13.73
C ARG A 78 -21.42 10.92 -14.59
N PHE A 79 -20.17 10.97 -14.13
CA PHE A 79 -19.10 11.68 -14.82
C PHE A 79 -18.37 10.77 -15.80
N GLY A 80 -18.25 11.24 -17.05
CA GLY A 80 -17.44 10.63 -18.09
C GLY A 80 -15.94 10.69 -17.79
N GLU A 81 -15.15 10.08 -18.65
CA GLU A 81 -13.69 10.07 -18.51
C GLU A 81 -13.14 11.50 -18.58
N GLY A 82 -12.37 11.91 -17.58
CA GLY A 82 -11.77 13.25 -17.50
C GLY A 82 -12.70 14.37 -17.04
N GLU A 83 -14.01 14.14 -16.92
CA GLU A 83 -14.98 15.16 -16.46
C GLU A 83 -14.85 15.44 -14.96
N MET A 84 -14.42 14.45 -14.19
CA MET A 84 -14.20 14.59 -12.75
C MET A 84 -12.78 14.22 -12.36
N VAL A 85 -11.98 15.25 -12.10
CA VAL A 85 -10.63 15.14 -11.55
C VAL A 85 -10.59 15.87 -10.21
N LEU A 86 -10.29 15.12 -9.15
CA LEU A 86 -10.15 15.63 -7.79
C LEU A 86 -8.66 15.63 -7.39
N PRO A 87 -8.25 16.53 -6.47
CA PRO A 87 -6.88 16.54 -5.96
C PRO A 87 -6.46 15.19 -5.38
N GLY A 88 -5.20 14.79 -5.59
CA GLY A 88 -4.66 13.51 -5.12
C GLY A 88 -4.63 13.34 -3.59
N GLY A 89 -4.50 14.45 -2.86
CA GLY A 89 -4.45 14.42 -1.40
C GLY A 89 -5.85 14.35 -0.78
N ARG A 90 -6.07 13.44 0.18
CA ARG A 90 -7.36 13.25 0.88
C ARG A 90 -7.98 14.54 1.40
N TYR A 91 -7.18 15.38 2.04
CA TYR A 91 -7.63 16.66 2.58
C TYR A 91 -8.09 17.62 1.49
N SER A 92 -7.27 17.78 0.44
CA SER A 92 -7.60 18.66 -0.69
C SER A 92 -8.80 18.13 -1.48
N CYS A 93 -8.91 16.81 -1.64
CA CYS A 93 -10.09 16.16 -2.21
C CYS A 93 -11.34 16.46 -1.36
N ALA A 94 -11.25 16.27 -0.04
CA ALA A 94 -12.35 16.57 0.88
C ALA A 94 -12.78 18.04 0.83
N GLN A 95 -11.84 18.99 0.71
CA GLN A 95 -12.16 20.41 0.54
C GLN A 95 -12.99 20.66 -0.73
N VAL A 96 -12.60 20.06 -1.86
CA VAL A 96 -13.37 20.18 -3.11
C VAL A 96 -14.76 19.55 -2.97
N LEU A 97 -14.89 18.42 -2.28
CA LEU A 97 -16.19 17.78 -2.05
C LEU A 97 -17.11 18.61 -1.14
N VAL A 98 -16.56 19.29 -0.13
CA VAL A 98 -17.31 20.24 0.71
C VAL A 98 -17.83 21.40 -0.12
N GLN A 99 -17.00 21.98 -1.00
CA GLN A 99 -17.39 23.09 -1.87
C GLN A 99 -18.49 22.74 -2.88
N ARG A 100 -18.70 21.45 -3.14
CA ARG A 100 -19.77 20.95 -4.02
C ARG A 100 -21.12 20.78 -3.31
N GLU A 101 -21.18 21.05 -2.01
CA GLU A 101 -22.43 21.05 -1.21
C GLU A 101 -23.28 19.79 -1.40
N LEU A 102 -22.61 18.63 -1.46
CA LEU A 102 -23.24 17.35 -1.74
C LEU A 102 -24.17 16.95 -0.58
N SER A 103 -25.44 16.71 -0.88
CA SER A 103 -26.48 16.42 0.13
C SER A 103 -26.15 15.21 1.00
N PHE A 104 -25.52 14.18 0.44
CA PHE A 104 -25.10 12.98 1.17
C PHE A 104 -23.91 13.21 2.12
N LEU A 105 -23.23 14.36 2.02
CA LEU A 105 -22.19 14.80 2.96
C LEU A 105 -22.70 15.82 3.98
N SER A 106 -23.99 16.15 3.95
CA SER A 106 -24.57 17.14 4.87
C SER A 106 -24.37 16.72 6.34
N GLY A 107 -24.02 17.70 7.17
CA GLY A 107 -23.73 17.49 8.60
C GLY A 107 -22.43 16.74 8.90
N ARG A 108 -21.58 16.47 7.91
CA ARG A 108 -20.27 15.83 8.12
C ARG A 108 -19.19 16.86 8.35
N SER A 109 -18.31 16.59 9.32
CA SER A 109 -17.11 17.39 9.52
C SER A 109 -16.09 17.13 8.39
N LEU A 110 -15.18 18.07 8.16
CA LEU A 110 -14.12 17.89 7.16
C LEU A 110 -13.26 16.63 7.44
N GLY A 111 -13.03 16.31 8.72
CA GLY A 111 -12.34 15.09 9.13
C GLY A 111 -13.10 13.82 8.74
N GLN A 112 -14.42 13.81 8.92
CA GLN A 112 -15.28 12.72 8.45
C GLN A 112 -15.24 12.59 6.93
N ILE A 113 -15.27 13.70 6.19
CA ILE A 113 -15.19 13.68 4.73
C ILE A 113 -13.82 13.16 4.26
N CYS A 114 -12.72 13.52 4.93
CA CYS A 114 -11.40 12.93 4.64
C CYS A 114 -11.39 11.41 4.83
N HIS A 115 -12.03 10.92 5.90
CA HIS A 115 -12.18 9.50 6.16
C HIS A 115 -13.10 8.82 5.13
N ILE A 116 -14.21 9.45 4.74
CA ILE A 116 -15.09 8.99 3.65
C ILE A 116 -14.29 8.84 2.34
N VAL A 117 -13.47 9.83 1.98
CA VAL A 117 -12.60 9.74 0.80
C VAL A 117 -11.64 8.56 0.91
N GLN A 118 -11.03 8.34 2.07
CA GLN A 118 -10.15 7.19 2.28
C GLN A 118 -10.90 5.86 2.08
N LEU A 119 -12.09 5.70 2.65
CA LEU A 119 -12.90 4.48 2.49
C LEU A 119 -13.41 4.32 1.06
N ALA A 120 -13.82 5.41 0.40
CA ALA A 120 -14.26 5.44 -0.99
C ALA A 120 -13.20 4.88 -1.95
N ILE A 121 -11.94 5.20 -1.68
CA ILE A 121 -10.77 4.74 -2.44
C ILE A 121 -10.36 3.32 -2.06
N SER A 122 -10.28 3.01 -0.76
CA SER A 122 -9.64 1.78 -0.28
C SER A 122 -10.57 0.58 -0.19
N GLN A 123 -11.86 0.78 0.07
CA GLN A 123 -12.81 -0.30 0.35
C GLN A 123 -14.04 -0.28 -0.57
N LYS A 124 -14.61 0.90 -0.84
CA LYS A 124 -15.90 1.01 -1.55
C LYS A 124 -15.80 0.97 -3.06
N LYS A 125 -14.59 1.10 -3.63
CA LYS A 125 -14.39 1.17 -5.09
C LYS A 125 -15.28 2.22 -5.77
N ILE A 126 -15.47 3.37 -5.11
CA ILE A 126 -16.24 4.50 -5.66
C ILE A 126 -15.27 5.51 -6.29
N LEU A 127 -14.11 5.70 -5.66
CA LEU A 127 -13.03 6.55 -6.14
C LEU A 127 -11.77 5.72 -6.35
N GLY A 128 -10.85 6.21 -7.18
CA GLY A 128 -9.54 5.62 -7.36
C GLY A 128 -8.52 6.64 -7.87
N TYR A 129 -7.28 6.19 -8.02
CA TYR A 129 -6.20 7.05 -8.49
C TYR A 129 -5.96 6.88 -9.99
N LEU A 130 -5.72 8.00 -10.67
CA LEU A 130 -5.20 8.06 -12.03
C LEU A 130 -4.21 9.23 -12.11
N ASN A 131 -2.95 8.95 -12.51
CA ASN A 131 -1.90 9.96 -12.70
C ASN A 131 -1.72 10.94 -11.52
N GLY A 132 -1.80 10.45 -10.28
CA GLY A 132 -1.64 11.28 -9.07
C GLY A 132 -2.88 12.08 -8.66
N THR A 133 -3.99 11.96 -9.39
CA THR A 133 -5.29 12.58 -9.08
C THR A 133 -6.31 11.53 -8.65
N VAL A 134 -7.37 11.97 -7.98
CA VAL A 134 -8.50 11.11 -7.60
C VAL A 134 -9.59 11.26 -8.66
N VAL A 135 -10.10 10.14 -9.16
CA VAL A 135 -11.13 10.06 -10.21
C VAL A 135 -12.21 9.06 -9.80
N PRO A 136 -13.41 9.07 -10.42
CA PRO A 136 -14.37 7.98 -10.29
C PRO A 136 -13.70 6.63 -10.56
N TYR A 137 -14.03 5.62 -9.76
CA TYR A 137 -13.32 4.34 -9.78
C TYR A 137 -13.35 3.67 -11.15
N VAL A 138 -14.44 3.82 -11.90
CA VAL A 138 -14.61 3.29 -13.26
C VAL A 138 -13.51 3.75 -14.22
N HIS A 139 -12.92 4.93 -13.99
CA HIS A 139 -11.84 5.53 -14.79
C HIS A 139 -10.46 5.38 -14.13
N SER A 140 -10.40 4.76 -12.96
CA SER A 140 -9.15 4.64 -12.20
C SER A 140 -8.20 3.59 -12.78
N GLY A 141 -6.90 3.77 -12.56
CA GLY A 141 -5.91 2.76 -12.94
C GLY A 141 -6.15 1.40 -12.28
N SER A 142 -6.76 1.37 -11.08
CA SER A 142 -7.14 0.13 -10.40
C SER A 142 -8.23 -0.63 -11.15
N LYS A 143 -9.25 0.05 -11.70
CA LYS A 143 -10.31 -0.61 -12.49
C LYS A 143 -9.79 -1.16 -13.82
N VAL A 144 -8.92 -0.39 -14.49
CA VAL A 144 -8.23 -0.85 -15.72
C VAL A 144 -7.44 -2.13 -15.43
N LYS A 145 -6.75 -2.18 -14.29
CA LYS A 145 -6.02 -3.39 -13.87
C LYS A 145 -6.92 -4.58 -13.59
N GLU A 146 -8.06 -4.39 -12.93
CA GLU A 146 -9.01 -5.48 -12.70
C GLU A 146 -9.54 -6.06 -14.02
N ARG A 147 -9.98 -5.20 -14.95
CA ARG A 147 -10.48 -5.65 -16.26
C ARG A 147 -9.41 -6.37 -17.08
N ASN A 148 -8.18 -5.87 -17.03
CA ASN A 148 -7.07 -6.48 -17.73
C ASN A 148 -6.65 -7.80 -17.08
N ALA A 149 -6.71 -7.91 -15.75
CA ALA A 149 -6.46 -9.16 -15.03
C ALA A 149 -7.50 -10.24 -15.39
N GLU A 150 -8.79 -9.89 -15.43
CA GLU A 150 -9.87 -10.80 -15.86
C GLU A 150 -9.67 -11.34 -17.27
N SER A 151 -9.06 -10.55 -18.15
CA SER A 151 -8.76 -10.92 -19.55
C SER A 151 -7.32 -11.40 -19.77
N GLN A 152 -6.52 -11.52 -18.69
CA GLN A 152 -5.10 -11.86 -18.71
C GLN A 152 -4.28 -11.02 -19.71
N GLN A 153 -4.60 -9.73 -19.81
CA GLN A 153 -3.92 -8.78 -20.69
C GLN A 153 -2.96 -7.90 -19.90
N PRO A 154 -1.82 -7.51 -20.49
CA PRO A 154 -0.94 -6.52 -19.87
C PRO A 154 -1.62 -5.15 -19.85
N CYS A 155 -1.66 -4.48 -18.69
CA CYS A 155 -1.89 -3.03 -18.67
C CYS A 155 -0.72 -2.34 -19.35
N ALA A 156 -1.01 -1.45 -20.31
CA ALA A 156 -0.03 -0.57 -20.94
C ALA A 156 0.48 0.48 -19.94
N SER A 157 1.23 0.04 -18.93
CA SER A 157 1.91 0.93 -18.00
C SER A 157 3.35 1.11 -18.44
N SER A 158 3.52 2.08 -19.35
CA SER A 158 4.73 2.91 -19.50
C SER A 158 5.88 2.41 -20.39
N SER A 159 5.75 1.33 -21.15
CA SER A 159 6.78 0.86 -22.08
C SER A 159 6.42 1.16 -23.54
N ARG A 160 6.98 2.24 -24.10
CA ARG A 160 7.06 2.44 -25.56
C ARG A 160 8.18 1.58 -26.15
N GLY A 161 8.19 0.27 -25.89
CA GLY A 161 9.25 -0.64 -26.31
C GLY A 161 8.75 -2.07 -26.49
N LYS A 162 9.32 -2.78 -27.48
CA LYS A 162 9.06 -4.21 -27.78
C LYS A 162 9.68 -5.15 -26.74
N THR A 163 9.37 -4.94 -25.46
CA THR A 163 9.87 -5.80 -24.39
C THR A 163 8.90 -6.95 -24.20
N ALA A 164 9.40 -8.20 -24.13
CA ALA A 164 8.53 -9.35 -23.91
C ALA A 164 7.86 -9.26 -22.52
N VAL A 165 6.55 -9.53 -22.46
CA VAL A 165 5.80 -9.58 -21.21
C VAL A 165 6.06 -10.93 -20.54
N ALA A 166 6.32 -10.92 -19.23
CA ALA A 166 6.60 -12.15 -18.47
C ALA A 166 5.38 -13.09 -18.48
N ASP A 167 5.59 -14.34 -18.90
CA ASP A 167 4.72 -15.47 -18.58
C ASP A 167 5.12 -16.09 -17.22
N TRP A 168 4.46 -17.17 -16.82
CA TRP A 168 4.71 -17.82 -15.53
C TRP A 168 6.11 -18.43 -15.43
N ASP A 169 6.62 -19.01 -16.51
CA ASP A 169 7.94 -19.63 -16.52
C ASP A 169 9.02 -18.55 -16.38
N THR A 170 8.93 -17.49 -17.19
CA THR A 170 9.83 -16.34 -17.12
C THR A 170 9.73 -15.64 -15.75
N MET A 171 8.52 -15.46 -15.22
CA MET A 171 8.31 -14.87 -13.89
C MET A 171 9.05 -15.65 -12.80
N THR A 172 8.90 -16.97 -12.80
CA THR A 172 9.51 -17.86 -11.80
C THR A 172 11.03 -17.85 -11.93
N SER A 173 11.56 -18.02 -13.15
CA SER A 173 13.01 -18.01 -13.39
C SER A 173 13.66 -16.66 -13.03
N CYS A 174 13.05 -15.53 -13.44
CA CYS A 174 13.55 -14.20 -13.11
C CYS A 174 13.47 -13.91 -11.61
N LEU A 175 12.40 -14.32 -10.93
CA LEU A 175 12.28 -14.13 -9.48
C LEU A 175 13.32 -14.95 -8.73
N GLN A 176 13.58 -16.20 -9.14
CA GLN A 176 14.64 -17.02 -8.54
C GLN A 176 16.01 -16.35 -8.72
N ALA A 177 16.33 -15.92 -9.94
CA ALA A 177 17.59 -15.23 -10.21
C ALA A 177 17.74 -13.93 -9.39
N LEU A 178 16.66 -13.18 -9.17
CA LEU A 178 16.69 -12.00 -8.29
C LEU A 178 17.02 -12.36 -6.85
N ILE A 179 16.42 -13.45 -6.34
CA ILE A 179 16.68 -13.94 -5.00
C ILE A 179 18.12 -14.42 -4.86
N ASP A 180 18.63 -15.15 -5.85
CA ASP A 180 19.99 -15.67 -5.85
C ASP A 180 21.05 -14.56 -6.00
N SER A 181 20.70 -13.46 -6.66
CA SER A 181 21.56 -12.28 -6.84
C SER A 181 21.62 -11.33 -5.63
N MET A 182 20.92 -11.63 -4.54
CA MET A 182 20.92 -10.75 -3.36
C MET A 182 22.32 -10.64 -2.74
N ALA A 183 22.72 -9.40 -2.42
CA ALA A 183 24.01 -9.14 -1.79
C ALA A 183 24.11 -9.82 -0.41
N PRO A 184 25.32 -10.21 0.05
CA PRO A 184 25.51 -10.74 1.40
C PRO A 184 24.97 -9.77 2.46
N GLY A 185 23.99 -10.23 3.25
CA GLY A 185 23.31 -9.42 4.28
C GLY A 185 21.98 -8.80 3.84
N GLN A 186 21.65 -8.82 2.55
CA GLN A 186 20.33 -8.40 2.06
C GLN A 186 19.32 -9.54 2.27
N GLN A 187 18.34 -9.31 3.15
CA GLN A 187 17.34 -10.32 3.51
C GLN A 187 15.97 -10.09 2.86
N CYS A 188 15.77 -8.96 2.18
CA CYS A 188 14.48 -8.63 1.58
C CYS A 188 14.59 -7.73 0.35
N LEU A 189 13.55 -7.75 -0.50
CA LEU A 189 13.39 -6.85 -1.64
C LEU A 189 12.13 -6.01 -1.49
N PRO A 190 12.19 -4.68 -1.61
CA PRO A 190 11.00 -3.84 -1.66
C PRO A 190 10.14 -4.17 -2.89
N LEU A 191 8.84 -4.37 -2.67
CA LEU A 191 7.89 -4.72 -3.73
C LEU A 191 7.81 -3.64 -4.83
N SER A 192 8.02 -2.37 -4.45
CA SER A 192 8.09 -1.23 -5.36
C SER A 192 9.22 -1.34 -6.40
N ASN A 193 10.26 -2.11 -6.12
CA ASN A 193 11.43 -2.22 -6.99
C ASN A 193 11.32 -3.37 -8.00
N ILE A 194 10.44 -4.35 -7.77
CA ILE A 194 10.45 -5.62 -8.50
C ILE A 194 10.26 -5.44 -9.99
N LYS A 195 9.24 -4.67 -10.42
CA LYS A 195 9.03 -4.40 -11.84
C LYS A 195 10.23 -3.71 -12.49
N ARG A 196 10.91 -2.81 -11.75
CA ARG A 196 12.11 -2.14 -12.24
C ARG A 196 13.28 -3.11 -12.36
N MET A 197 13.44 -4.03 -11.42
CA MET A 197 14.50 -5.05 -11.44
C MET A 197 14.28 -6.03 -12.60
N PHE A 198 13.05 -6.46 -12.85
CA PHE A 198 12.72 -7.32 -14.00
C PHE A 198 13.14 -6.69 -15.32
N ARG A 199 12.79 -5.41 -15.51
CA ARG A 199 13.17 -4.65 -16.71
C ARG A 199 14.69 -4.45 -16.81
N ALA A 200 15.34 -4.08 -15.71
CA ALA A 200 16.76 -3.76 -15.70
C ALA A 200 17.67 -4.98 -15.89
N GLN A 201 17.35 -6.09 -15.23
CA GLN A 201 18.22 -7.28 -15.21
C GLN A 201 17.90 -8.29 -16.31
N PHE A 202 16.64 -8.45 -16.69
CA PHE A 202 16.22 -9.50 -17.63
C PHE A 202 15.63 -8.95 -18.93
N GLN A 203 15.46 -7.63 -19.05
CA GLN A 203 14.78 -7.01 -20.21
C GLN A 203 13.38 -7.62 -20.45
N VAL A 204 12.68 -7.93 -19.35
CA VAL A 204 11.31 -8.47 -19.36
C VAL A 204 10.38 -7.52 -18.63
N GLU A 205 9.19 -7.32 -19.18
CA GLU A 205 8.16 -6.53 -18.53
C GLU A 205 7.28 -7.41 -17.64
N LEU A 206 7.37 -7.18 -16.32
CA LEU A 206 6.46 -7.81 -15.36
C LEU A 206 5.12 -7.07 -15.32
N SER A 207 4.09 -7.74 -15.77
CA SER A 207 2.71 -7.26 -15.73
C SER A 207 1.83 -8.23 -14.93
N GLU A 208 1.43 -7.83 -13.72
CA GLU A 208 0.54 -8.61 -12.86
C GLU A 208 -0.77 -8.97 -13.55
N THR A 209 -1.29 -8.06 -14.38
CA THR A 209 -2.56 -8.26 -15.07
C THR A 209 -2.45 -9.26 -16.21
N ALA A 210 -1.29 -9.36 -16.88
CA ALA A 210 -1.04 -10.43 -17.85
C ALA A 210 -1.05 -11.82 -17.20
N LEU A 211 -0.71 -11.89 -15.91
CA LEU A 211 -0.73 -13.11 -15.12
C LEU A 211 -2.04 -13.31 -14.35
N GLY A 212 -3.05 -12.46 -14.57
CA GLY A 212 -4.39 -12.59 -13.99
C GLY A 212 -4.60 -11.88 -12.64
N TYR A 213 -3.69 -11.00 -12.24
CA TYR A 213 -3.74 -10.31 -10.94
C TYR A 213 -3.86 -8.79 -11.08
N ALA A 214 -4.73 -8.17 -10.28
CA ALA A 214 -4.88 -6.71 -10.27
C ALA A 214 -3.78 -6.00 -9.44
N LYS A 215 -3.15 -6.71 -8.50
CA LYS A 215 -2.07 -6.18 -7.65
C LYS A 215 -0.85 -7.08 -7.67
N LEU A 216 0.32 -6.46 -7.74
CA LEU A 216 1.60 -7.16 -7.69
C LEU A 216 1.79 -7.95 -6.37
N SER A 217 1.29 -7.45 -5.26
CA SER A 217 1.32 -8.17 -3.97
C SER A 217 0.51 -9.47 -3.98
N GLU A 218 -0.59 -9.51 -4.73
CA GLU A 218 -1.43 -10.71 -4.86
C GLU A 218 -0.75 -11.71 -5.79
N LEU A 219 -0.18 -11.25 -6.92
CA LEU A 219 0.64 -12.08 -7.81
C LEU A 219 1.76 -12.81 -7.04
N LEU A 220 2.51 -12.07 -6.21
CA LEU A 220 3.64 -12.62 -5.47
C LEU A 220 3.24 -13.54 -4.31
N GLN A 221 1.95 -13.61 -3.98
CA GLN A 221 1.38 -14.55 -3.01
C GLN A 221 0.73 -15.78 -3.67
N ASP A 222 0.78 -15.88 -5.00
CA ASP A 222 0.25 -17.01 -5.76
C ASP A 222 0.85 -18.35 -5.25
N PRO A 223 0.04 -19.43 -5.17
CA PRO A 223 0.51 -20.76 -4.76
C PRO A 223 1.78 -21.24 -5.45
N ARG A 224 2.01 -20.88 -6.73
CA ARG A 224 3.19 -21.24 -7.52
C ARG A 224 4.47 -20.62 -6.97
N LEU A 225 4.38 -19.47 -6.29
CA LEU A 225 5.53 -18.72 -5.76
C LEU A 225 5.76 -18.92 -4.26
N ARG A 226 4.84 -19.62 -3.56
CA ARG A 226 4.92 -19.89 -2.12
C ARG A 226 6.17 -20.64 -1.68
N GLY A 227 6.84 -21.37 -2.58
CA GLY A 227 8.09 -22.06 -2.28
C GLY A 227 9.34 -21.19 -2.39
N MET A 228 9.21 -19.99 -2.96
CA MET A 228 10.33 -19.10 -3.29
C MET A 228 10.38 -17.89 -2.37
N CYS A 229 9.22 -17.32 -2.06
CA CYS A 229 9.16 -16.10 -1.30
C CYS A 229 7.86 -15.87 -0.51
N GLU A 230 7.94 -14.99 0.48
CA GLU A 230 6.83 -14.53 1.30
C GLU A 230 6.72 -13.00 1.23
N VAL A 231 5.51 -12.47 1.06
CA VAL A 231 5.27 -11.02 1.07
C VAL A 231 4.91 -10.57 2.50
N LYS A 232 5.69 -9.66 3.07
CA LYS A 232 5.41 -9.06 4.39
C LYS A 232 5.35 -7.54 4.33
N LEU A 233 4.54 -6.95 5.19
CA LEU A 233 4.58 -5.53 5.47
C LEU A 233 5.71 -5.28 6.49
N ARG A 234 6.71 -4.46 6.13
CA ARG A 234 7.76 -3.99 7.06
C ARG A 234 7.81 -2.46 7.03
N GLY A 235 7.67 -1.83 8.20
CA GLY A 235 7.55 -0.38 8.30
C GLY A 235 6.35 0.13 7.50
N HIS A 236 6.61 0.97 6.48
CA HIS A 236 5.56 1.55 5.62
C HIS A 236 5.46 0.91 4.24
N GLY A 237 6.10 -0.25 3.98
CA GLY A 237 6.14 -0.85 2.65
C GLY A 237 6.10 -2.37 2.64
N TYR A 238 5.58 -2.92 1.54
CA TYR A 238 5.63 -4.36 1.29
C TYR A 238 7.02 -4.78 0.81
N VAL A 239 7.53 -5.86 1.38
CA VAL A 239 8.79 -6.49 1.02
C VAL A 239 8.58 -7.97 0.72
N ILE A 240 9.43 -8.50 -0.15
CA ILE A 240 9.54 -9.93 -0.43
C ILE A 240 10.71 -10.48 0.40
N LEU A 241 10.44 -11.57 1.11
CA LEU A 241 11.41 -12.34 1.86
C LEU A 241 11.65 -13.66 1.13
N PRO A 242 12.90 -13.98 0.73
CA PRO A 242 13.22 -15.30 0.21
C PRO A 242 12.94 -16.38 1.24
N ILE A 243 12.35 -17.48 0.81
CA ILE A 243 12.26 -18.68 1.62
C ILE A 243 13.56 -19.44 1.37
N LYS A 244 14.48 -19.36 2.33
CA LYS A 244 15.63 -20.25 2.33
C LYS A 244 15.09 -21.67 2.45
N GLN A 245 15.28 -22.48 1.42
CA GLN A 245 15.14 -23.92 1.57
C GLN A 245 16.26 -24.38 2.51
N ASP A 246 15.98 -24.41 3.81
CA ASP A 246 16.82 -25.13 4.75
C ASP A 246 16.88 -26.58 4.27
N ALA A 247 18.05 -26.95 3.76
CA ALA A 247 18.56 -28.30 3.53
C ALA A 247 17.55 -29.45 3.72
N ARG A 248 16.61 -29.64 2.77
CA ARG A 248 15.91 -30.93 2.60
C ARG A 248 16.82 -31.96 1.91
N ARG A 249 18.03 -32.13 2.44
CA ARG A 249 19.00 -33.19 2.08
C ARG A 249 19.69 -33.83 3.29
N SER A 250 19.17 -33.64 4.51
CA SER A 250 19.65 -34.37 5.71
C SER A 250 18.66 -35.43 6.20
N SER A 251 18.13 -36.25 5.28
CA SER A 251 17.42 -37.48 5.65
C SER A 251 17.64 -38.58 4.61
N ALA A 252 18.80 -39.24 4.62
CA ALA A 252 18.96 -40.54 3.93
C ALA A 252 20.22 -41.36 4.27
N ASP A 253 21.17 -40.90 5.11
CA ASP A 253 22.48 -41.60 5.23
C ASP A 253 22.90 -42.01 6.66
N SER A 254 21.97 -42.09 7.62
CA SER A 254 22.26 -42.60 8.98
C SER A 254 21.51 -43.88 9.39
N ALA A 255 20.72 -44.48 8.49
CA ALA A 255 19.96 -45.69 8.77
C ALA A 255 20.61 -47.00 8.29
N ALA A 256 21.86 -46.96 7.79
CA ALA A 256 22.57 -48.13 7.28
C ALA A 256 23.96 -48.29 7.92
N LYS A 257 24.03 -48.37 9.26
CA LYS A 257 25.19 -48.92 10.00
C LYS A 257 24.86 -49.08 11.49
N SER A 258 24.07 -50.12 11.81
CA SER A 258 24.19 -50.87 13.08
C SER A 258 23.18 -52.01 13.08
N ALA A 259 23.49 -53.08 12.35
CA ALA A 259 22.89 -54.39 12.56
C ALA A 259 24.03 -55.40 12.43
N ALA A 260 24.61 -55.77 13.57
CA ALA A 260 25.39 -56.99 13.71
C ALA A 260 25.11 -57.61 15.09
N PRO A 261 25.05 -58.94 15.17
CA PRO A 261 24.23 -59.64 16.15
C PRO A 261 25.04 -60.12 17.36
N ALA A 262 24.41 -60.09 18.53
CA ALA A 262 24.88 -60.82 19.70
C ALA A 262 24.43 -62.29 19.59
N SER A 263 25.40 -63.21 19.45
CA SER A 263 25.19 -64.64 19.71
C SER A 263 25.92 -65.03 20.99
N ALA A 264 25.18 -65.73 21.84
CA ALA A 264 25.55 -66.32 23.12
C ALA A 264 26.82 -67.19 23.08
N ALA A 265 27.54 -67.27 24.22
CA ALA A 265 27.61 -68.48 25.06
C ALA A 265 28.79 -68.46 26.08
N SER A 266 28.45 -68.87 27.32
CA SER A 266 29.20 -69.79 28.19
C SER A 266 30.30 -69.29 29.16
N ALA A 267 30.06 -69.68 30.43
CA ALA A 267 30.99 -70.13 31.49
C ALA A 267 31.90 -69.12 32.19
N ALA A 268 31.59 -68.79 33.45
CA ALA A 268 32.00 -69.55 34.64
C ALA A 268 31.11 -69.17 35.85
#